data_AF-K2DZ35-F1
#
_entry.id   AF-K2DZ35-F1
#
_cell.length_a   1.000
_cell.length_b   1.000
_cell.length_c   1.000
_cell.angle_alpha   90.00
_cell.angle_beta   90.00
_cell.angle_gamma   90.00
#
_symmetry.space_group_name_H-M   'P 1'
#
loop_
_entity.id
_entity.type
_entity.pdbx_description
1 polymer ?
#
loop_
_entity_poly.entity_id
_entity_poly.type
_entity_poly.pdbx_seq_one_letter_code
_entity_poly.pdbx_strand_id
1 'polypeptide(L)'
;MPLLAMKILKYNQQAKQKINLKGLVLISPWADPIQQQSMDATYAFYHGLITQNQTIHLDKIYQQCKQLILAKQYLQANHICGKLDVQIKQFSKRHLCNIAYTQTQNNVLLDQYLRQPSVLKAIHATQSKPFKTWSESVNKNYDPIIQRSLLSVYNQLLKKHLPILIFSGLNDAKDTNYLGIEKFIQALKWDEKSSYLNAKRKNCGIGYSKMGGGLEWVTVFNAGHMVPQDQPKISGIVQKFTQPIVF
;
A
#
# COMPACT_ATOMS: atom_id res chain seq x y z
N MET A 1 6.36 2.06 7.21
CA MET A 1 5.67 2.82 8.28
C MET A 1 5.28 1.97 9.50
N PRO A 2 4.60 0.82 9.40
CA PRO A 2 4.17 0.05 10.59
C PRO A 2 5.31 -0.38 11.53
N LEU A 3 6.46 -0.78 10.97
CA LEU A 3 7.65 -1.13 11.77
C LEU A 3 8.23 0.08 12.53
N LEU A 4 8.22 1.27 11.92
CA LEU A 4 8.64 2.51 12.57
C LEU A 4 7.68 2.88 13.71
N ALA A 5 6.37 2.72 13.50
CA ALA A 5 5.36 2.94 14.54
C ALA A 5 5.63 2.05 15.76
N MET A 6 5.85 0.75 15.55
CA MET A 6 6.21 -0.17 16.64
C MET A 6 7.51 0.24 17.33
N LYS A 7 8.51 0.70 16.58
CA LYS A 7 9.79 1.18 17.14
C LYS A 7 9.59 2.42 18.02
N ILE A 8 8.76 3.37 17.59
CA ILE A 8 8.39 4.56 18.37
C ILE A 8 7.67 4.17 19.66
N LEU A 9 6.66 3.29 19.58
CA LEU A 9 5.91 2.83 20.75
C LEU A 9 6.82 2.13 21.76
N LYS A 10 7.79 1.31 21.30
CA LYS A 10 8.80 0.69 22.16
C LYS A 10 9.75 1.73 22.78
N TYR A 11 10.23 2.70 22.00
CA TYR A 11 11.09 3.78 22.49
C TYR A 11 10.40 4.58 23.62
N ASN A 12 9.13 4.92 23.44
CA ASN A 12 8.35 5.70 24.41
C ASN A 12 8.14 5.00 25.77
N GLN A 13 8.39 3.69 25.89
CA GLN A 13 8.32 2.97 27.17
C GLN A 13 9.46 3.36 28.11
N GLN A 14 10.59 3.81 27.57
CA GLN A 14 11.82 4.09 28.33
C GLN A 14 12.31 5.55 28.15
N ALA A 15 11.78 6.28 27.17
CA ALA A 15 12.24 7.62 26.85
C ALA A 15 11.69 8.69 27.82
N LYS A 16 12.59 9.61 28.23
CA LYS A 16 12.21 10.83 28.96
C LYS A 16 11.37 11.77 28.11
N GLN A 17 11.75 11.93 26.83
CA GLN A 17 11.00 12.69 25.84
C GLN A 17 10.31 11.73 24.87
N LYS A 18 8.97 11.72 24.91
CA LYS A 18 8.17 10.79 24.10
C LYS A 18 7.81 11.41 22.76
N ILE A 19 7.79 10.58 21.72
CA ILE A 19 7.23 10.93 20.41
C ILE A 19 5.73 10.64 20.47
N ASN A 20 4.89 11.67 20.36
CA ASN A 20 3.44 11.55 20.46
C ASN A 20 2.83 11.03 19.15
N LEU A 21 3.09 9.77 18.81
CA LEU A 21 2.52 9.12 17.62
C LEU A 21 1.00 8.93 17.79
N LYS A 22 0.21 9.57 16.93
CA LYS A 22 -1.26 9.59 17.02
C LYS A 22 -2.00 8.66 16.07
N GLY A 23 -1.35 8.19 15.01
CA GLY A 23 -1.98 7.29 14.04
C GLY A 23 -1.09 7.07 12.83
N LEU A 24 -1.57 6.22 11.91
CA LEU A 24 -0.91 5.95 10.64
C LEU A 24 -1.87 6.24 9.50
N VAL A 25 -1.40 7.02 8.51
CA VAL A 25 -2.08 7.17 7.22
C VAL A 25 -1.26 6.42 6.18
N LEU A 26 -1.90 5.49 5.48
CA LEU A 26 -1.26 4.59 4.53
C LEU A 26 -2.02 4.63 3.21
N ILE A 27 -1.30 4.64 2.09
CA ILE A 27 -1.87 4.60 0.75
C ILE A 27 -1.41 3.30 0.11
N SER A 28 -2.36 2.48 -0.37
CA SER A 28 -2.13 1.17 -0.98
C SER A 28 -1.01 0.36 -0.28
N PRO A 29 -1.11 0.10 1.04
CA PRO A 29 0.01 -0.49 1.78
C PRO A 29 0.29 -1.93 1.34
N TRP A 30 1.56 -2.21 1.05
CA TRP A 30 2.07 -3.58 0.95
C TRP A 30 2.37 -4.14 2.35
N ALA A 31 1.63 -5.16 2.78
CA ALA A 31 1.56 -5.61 4.17
C ALA A 31 1.49 -7.13 4.33
N ASP A 32 0.62 -7.83 3.62
CA ASP A 32 0.52 -9.29 3.64
C ASP A 32 0.47 -9.85 2.21
N PRO A 33 1.61 -10.35 1.68
CA PRO A 33 1.68 -10.76 0.29
C PRO A 33 0.75 -11.91 -0.07
N ILE A 34 0.52 -12.86 0.86
CA ILE A 34 -0.38 -13.97 0.62
C ILE A 34 -1.80 -13.46 0.39
N GLN A 35 -2.32 -12.58 1.27
CA GLN A 35 -3.65 -12.01 1.09
C GLN A 35 -3.73 -11.13 -0.15
N GLN A 36 -2.77 -10.22 -0.32
CA GLN A 36 -2.87 -9.18 -1.33
C GLN A 36 -2.74 -9.74 -2.75
N GLN A 37 -1.71 -10.57 -3.01
CA GLN A 37 -1.49 -11.12 -4.34
C GLN A 37 -2.48 -12.20 -4.74
N SER A 38 -3.20 -12.79 -3.76
CA SER A 38 -4.28 -13.72 -4.07
C SER A 38 -5.37 -13.09 -4.93
N MET A 39 -5.47 -11.75 -4.89
CA MET A 39 -6.53 -11.00 -5.56
C MET A 39 -6.07 -10.35 -6.87
N ASP A 40 -4.81 -10.47 -7.31
CA ASP A 40 -4.30 -9.77 -8.50
C ASP A 40 -5.04 -10.21 -9.78
N ALA A 41 -5.12 -11.53 -10.02
CA ALA A 41 -5.84 -12.08 -11.17
C ALA A 41 -7.35 -11.81 -11.07
N THR A 42 -7.91 -11.92 -9.86
CA THR A 42 -9.34 -11.64 -9.60
C THR A 42 -9.68 -10.18 -9.91
N TYR A 43 -8.88 -9.23 -9.42
CA TYR A 43 -9.03 -7.81 -9.72
C TYR A 43 -8.99 -7.58 -11.23
N ALA A 44 -7.97 -8.12 -11.90
CA ALA A 44 -7.79 -7.92 -13.33
C ALA A 44 -8.97 -8.47 -14.14
N PHE A 45 -9.48 -9.64 -13.76
CA PHE A 45 -10.63 -10.26 -14.41
C PHE A 45 -11.90 -9.42 -14.26
N TYR A 46 -12.24 -9.01 -13.04
CA TYR A 46 -13.47 -8.23 -12.79
C TYR A 46 -13.41 -6.80 -13.33
N HIS A 47 -12.22 -6.27 -13.65
CA HIS A 47 -12.07 -5.00 -14.39
C HIS A 47 -11.98 -5.19 -15.90
N GLY A 48 -12.20 -6.41 -16.43
CA GLY A 48 -12.17 -6.70 -17.86
C GLY A 48 -10.78 -6.58 -18.49
N LEU A 49 -9.71 -6.65 -17.69
CA LEU A 49 -8.33 -6.50 -18.15
C LEU A 49 -7.75 -7.80 -18.71
N ILE A 50 -8.30 -8.95 -18.31
CA ILE A 50 -7.87 -10.28 -18.69
C ILE A 50 -9.08 -11.21 -18.88
N THR A 51 -8.85 -12.33 -19.57
CA THR A 51 -9.85 -13.39 -19.80
C THR A 51 -9.85 -14.44 -18.67
N GLN A 52 -10.87 -15.31 -18.66
CA GLN A 52 -10.93 -16.44 -17.73
C GLN A 52 -9.71 -17.37 -17.87
N ASN A 53 -9.25 -17.65 -19.09
CA ASN A 53 -8.09 -18.51 -19.33
C ASN A 53 -6.80 -17.89 -18.79
N GLN A 54 -6.63 -16.57 -18.96
CA GLN A 54 -5.49 -15.83 -18.39
C GLN A 54 -5.56 -15.82 -16.85
N THR A 55 -6.75 -15.73 -16.27
CA THR A 55 -6.96 -15.81 -14.82
C THR A 55 -6.47 -17.15 -14.26
N ILE A 56 -6.90 -18.27 -14.86
CA ILE A 56 -6.47 -19.62 -14.47
C ILE A 56 -4.95 -19.78 -14.57
N HIS A 57 -4.33 -19.20 -15.59
CA HIS A 57 -2.88 -19.21 -15.77
C HIS A 57 -2.15 -18.41 -14.67
N LEU A 58 -2.61 -17.19 -14.38
CA LEU A 58 -2.06 -16.34 -13.33
C LEU A 58 -2.25 -16.97 -11.93
N ASP A 59 -3.38 -17.62 -11.68
CA ASP A 59 -3.62 -18.33 -10.42
C ASP A 59 -2.60 -19.44 -10.18
N LYS A 60 -2.18 -20.17 -11.23
CA LYS A 60 -1.09 -21.17 -11.12
C LYS A 60 0.23 -20.53 -10.71
N ILE A 61 0.56 -19.37 -11.28
CA ILE A 61 1.76 -18.59 -10.89
C ILE A 61 1.65 -18.16 -9.43
N TYR A 62 0.50 -17.65 -9.01
CA TYR A 62 0.26 -17.26 -7.62
C TYR A 62 0.39 -18.46 -6.67
N GLN A 63 -0.13 -19.65 -7.01
CA GLN A 63 0.04 -20.83 -6.16
C GLN A 63 1.52 -21.19 -5.96
N GLN A 64 2.34 -21.13 -7.02
CA GLN A 64 3.79 -21.34 -6.91
C GLN A 64 4.45 -20.30 -6.01
N CYS A 65 4.15 -19.01 -6.25
CA CYS A 65 4.56 -17.89 -5.41
C CYS A 65 4.21 -18.13 -3.93
N LYS A 66 2.96 -18.50 -3.63
CA LYS A 66 2.46 -18.76 -2.28
C LYS A 66 3.24 -19.88 -1.58
N GLN A 67 3.54 -20.98 -2.27
CA GLN A 67 4.34 -22.07 -1.68
C GLN A 67 5.74 -21.59 -1.27
N LEU A 68 6.38 -20.75 -2.10
CA LEU A 68 7.68 -20.17 -1.78
C LEU A 68 7.61 -19.21 -0.58
N ILE A 69 6.54 -18.41 -0.48
CA ILE A 69 6.30 -17.53 0.68
C ILE A 69 6.15 -18.36 1.97
N LEU A 70 5.35 -19.44 1.92
CA LEU A 70 5.15 -20.34 3.06
C LEU A 70 6.45 -21.06 3.47
N ALA A 71 7.27 -21.42 2.49
CA ALA A 71 8.61 -21.97 2.71
C ALA A 71 9.66 -20.92 3.14
N LYS A 72 9.27 -19.65 3.29
CA LYS A 72 10.14 -18.50 3.62
C LYS A 72 11.26 -18.25 2.61
N GLN A 73 11.10 -18.74 1.37
CA GLN A 73 12.02 -18.53 0.26
C GLN A 73 11.71 -17.18 -0.43
N TYR A 74 11.78 -16.09 0.33
CA TYR A 74 11.21 -14.79 -0.06
C TYR A 74 11.82 -14.18 -1.32
N LEU A 75 13.13 -14.35 -1.55
CA LEU A 75 13.77 -13.86 -2.76
C LEU A 75 13.19 -14.56 -4.00
N GLN A 76 13.14 -15.88 -3.99
CA GLN A 76 12.56 -16.67 -5.08
C GLN A 76 11.07 -16.39 -5.23
N ALA A 77 10.34 -16.28 -4.12
CA ALA A 77 8.95 -15.86 -4.12
C ALA A 77 8.80 -14.53 -4.86
N ASN A 78 9.57 -13.50 -4.50
CA ASN A 78 9.46 -12.18 -5.12
C ASN A 78 9.61 -12.22 -6.63
N HIS A 79 10.57 -13.01 -7.13
CA HIS A 79 10.76 -13.23 -8.57
C HIS A 79 9.57 -13.92 -9.25
N ILE A 80 8.94 -14.91 -8.61
CA ILE A 80 7.78 -15.60 -9.17
C ILE A 80 6.53 -14.73 -9.09
N CYS A 81 6.26 -14.13 -7.93
CA CYS A 81 5.08 -13.29 -7.71
C CYS A 81 5.10 -12.04 -8.62
N GLY A 82 6.28 -11.45 -8.86
CA GLY A 82 6.43 -10.30 -9.77
C GLY A 82 6.01 -10.58 -11.22
N LYS A 83 5.89 -11.85 -11.63
CA LYS A 83 5.37 -12.22 -12.96
C LYS A 83 3.89 -11.89 -13.12
N LEU A 84 3.11 -11.82 -12.04
CA LEU A 84 1.68 -11.50 -12.08
C LEU A 84 1.48 -10.11 -12.70
N ASP A 85 2.09 -9.09 -12.10
CA ASP A 85 2.10 -7.72 -12.60
C ASP A 85 2.57 -7.62 -14.05
N VAL A 86 3.68 -8.29 -14.39
CA VAL A 86 4.25 -8.24 -15.75
C VAL A 86 3.25 -8.78 -16.76
N GLN A 87 2.61 -9.92 -16.47
CA GLN A 87 1.67 -10.55 -17.40
C GLN A 87 0.33 -9.82 -17.47
N ILE A 88 -0.22 -9.34 -16.35
CA ILE A 88 -1.44 -8.53 -16.35
C ILE A 88 -1.20 -7.26 -17.19
N LYS A 89 -0.05 -6.60 -17.02
CA LYS A 89 0.33 -5.45 -17.86
C LYS A 89 0.41 -5.81 -19.34
N GLN A 90 1.01 -6.95 -19.69
CA GLN A 90 1.15 -7.40 -21.08
C GLN A 90 -0.21 -7.71 -21.73
N PHE A 91 -1.09 -8.43 -21.02
CA PHE A 91 -2.41 -8.81 -21.52
C PHE A 91 -3.32 -7.59 -21.69
N SER A 92 -3.36 -6.73 -20.68
CA SER A 92 -4.27 -5.58 -20.64
C SER A 92 -3.78 -4.38 -21.45
N LYS A 93 -2.46 -4.28 -21.68
CA LYS A 93 -1.78 -3.08 -22.19
C LYS A 93 -2.09 -1.80 -21.40
N ARG A 94 -2.42 -1.94 -20.11
CA ARG A 94 -2.70 -0.83 -19.20
C ARG A 94 -1.53 -0.54 -18.25
N HIS A 95 -1.52 0.68 -17.73
CA HIS A 95 -0.64 1.06 -16.64
C HIS A 95 -1.19 0.55 -15.31
N LEU A 96 -0.51 -0.39 -14.65
CA LEU A 96 -1.09 -1.03 -13.46
C LEU A 96 -1.25 -0.09 -12.26
N CYS A 97 -0.45 0.98 -12.15
CA CYS A 97 -0.66 1.93 -11.06
C CYS A 97 -1.94 2.76 -11.25
N ASN A 98 -2.51 2.83 -12.45
CA ASN A 98 -3.86 3.37 -12.68
C ASN A 98 -4.35 2.93 -14.07
N ILE A 99 -5.31 2.00 -14.10
CA ILE A 99 -5.77 1.35 -15.33
C ILE A 99 -6.49 2.30 -16.32
N ALA A 100 -6.81 3.52 -15.89
CA ALA A 100 -7.30 4.57 -16.78
C ALA A 100 -6.24 4.98 -17.84
N TYR A 101 -4.96 4.75 -17.56
CA TYR A 101 -3.85 5.11 -18.45
C TYR A 101 -3.20 3.89 -19.09
N THR A 102 -2.50 4.11 -20.21
CA THR A 102 -1.68 3.09 -20.89
C THR A 102 -0.19 3.31 -20.65
N GLN A 103 0.22 4.55 -20.40
CA GLN A 103 1.61 4.94 -20.19
C GLN A 103 1.93 5.10 -18.71
N THR A 104 3.16 4.76 -18.35
CA THR A 104 3.74 5.10 -17.05
C THR A 104 4.02 6.60 -17.02
N GLN A 105 3.49 7.28 -16.01
CA GLN A 105 3.97 8.63 -15.71
C GLN A 105 5.44 8.58 -15.30
N ASN A 106 6.25 9.50 -15.80
CA ASN A 106 7.67 9.57 -15.49
C ASN A 106 7.97 10.76 -14.57
N ASN A 107 9.01 10.62 -13.76
CA ASN A 107 9.44 11.65 -12.82
C ASN A 107 10.55 12.55 -13.40
N VAL A 108 10.73 12.60 -14.72
CA VAL A 108 11.90 13.25 -15.34
C VAL A 108 11.97 14.73 -14.98
N LEU A 109 10.85 15.44 -15.05
CA LEU A 109 10.80 16.87 -14.71
C LEU A 109 11.09 17.12 -13.23
N LEU A 110 10.57 16.28 -12.33
CA LEU A 110 10.83 16.36 -10.89
C LEU A 110 12.31 16.08 -10.58
N ASP A 111 12.86 15.02 -11.17
CA ASP A 111 14.27 14.66 -11.05
C ASP A 111 15.17 15.80 -11.56
N GLN A 112 14.83 16.44 -12.68
CA GLN A 112 15.58 17.57 -13.24
C GLN A 112 15.51 18.80 -12.34
N TYR A 113 14.31 19.15 -11.85
CA TYR A 113 14.12 20.27 -10.92
C TYR A 113 14.95 20.10 -9.64
N LEU A 114 14.91 18.90 -9.04
CA LEU A 114 15.65 18.59 -7.81
C LEU A 114 17.17 18.44 -8.01
N ARG A 115 17.66 18.50 -9.26
CA ARG A 115 19.10 18.56 -9.58
C ARG A 115 19.60 19.98 -9.81
N GLN A 116 18.72 20.99 -9.86
CA GLN A 116 19.14 22.37 -10.11
C GLN A 116 20.02 22.88 -8.94
N PRO A 117 21.17 23.52 -9.22
CA PRO A 117 22.04 24.03 -8.15
C PRO A 117 21.35 25.03 -7.22
N SER A 118 20.46 25.86 -7.76
CA SER A 118 19.64 26.80 -6.98
C SER A 118 18.71 26.08 -6.02
N VAL A 119 18.04 25.02 -6.46
CA VAL A 119 17.13 24.20 -5.64
C VAL A 119 17.92 23.47 -4.55
N LEU A 120 19.04 22.81 -4.91
CA LEU A 120 19.90 22.12 -3.95
C LEU A 120 20.43 23.07 -2.87
N LYS A 121 20.91 24.26 -3.27
CA LYS A 121 21.34 25.31 -2.35
C LYS A 121 20.21 25.74 -1.42
N ALA A 122 19.01 25.95 -1.95
CA ALA A 122 17.85 26.40 -1.18
C ALA A 122 17.39 25.37 -0.12
N ILE A 123 17.53 24.07 -0.39
CA ILE A 123 17.19 23.00 0.57
C ILE A 123 18.39 22.53 1.40
N HIS A 124 19.53 23.24 1.32
CA HIS A 124 20.79 22.90 1.99
C HIS A 124 21.31 21.49 1.70
N ALA A 125 21.01 20.95 0.51
CA ALA A 125 21.48 19.64 0.08
C ALA A 125 22.86 19.74 -0.57
N THR A 126 23.79 18.89 -0.15
CA THR A 126 25.07 18.69 -0.83
C THR A 126 24.98 17.42 -1.66
N GLN A 127 25.24 17.52 -2.96
CA GLN A 127 25.03 16.40 -3.87
C GLN A 127 26.33 15.64 -4.14
N SER A 128 26.47 14.43 -3.59
CA SER A 128 27.54 13.49 -3.97
C SER A 128 27.20 12.65 -5.22
N LYS A 129 25.91 12.51 -5.55
CA LYS A 129 25.38 11.80 -6.73
C LYS A 129 24.10 12.46 -7.25
N PRO A 130 23.84 12.47 -8.58
CA PRO A 130 22.61 13.04 -9.13
C PRO A 130 21.36 12.43 -8.49
N PHE A 131 20.43 13.29 -8.10
CA PHE A 131 19.16 12.92 -7.46
C PHE A 131 18.36 12.01 -8.38
N LYS A 132 17.78 10.95 -7.83
CA LYS A 132 16.83 10.06 -8.51
C LYS A 132 15.69 9.75 -7.57
N THR A 133 14.46 9.77 -8.08
CA THR A 133 13.26 9.37 -7.32
C THR A 133 13.24 7.91 -6.89
N TRP A 134 14.11 7.06 -7.45
CA TRP A 134 14.20 5.63 -7.12
C TRP A 134 15.66 5.14 -7.10
N SER A 135 15.95 4.16 -6.22
CA SER A 135 17.29 3.60 -6.03
C SER A 135 17.29 2.08 -6.15
N GLU A 136 17.91 1.59 -7.22
CA GLU A 136 18.12 0.16 -7.51
C GLU A 136 18.86 -0.56 -6.37
N SER A 137 19.89 0.08 -5.81
CA SER A 137 20.69 -0.55 -4.74
C SER A 137 19.87 -0.73 -3.47
N VAL A 138 19.00 0.23 -3.14
CA VAL A 138 18.09 0.09 -2.00
C VAL A 138 17.05 -0.99 -2.31
N ASN A 139 16.49 -1.03 -3.52
CA ASN A 139 15.53 -2.07 -3.89
C ASN A 139 16.11 -3.48 -3.75
N LYS A 140 17.30 -3.72 -4.28
CA LYS A 140 18.01 -5.01 -4.16
C LYS A 140 18.24 -5.45 -2.73
N ASN A 141 18.48 -4.51 -1.81
CA ASN A 141 18.63 -4.83 -0.39
C ASN A 141 17.31 -5.26 0.27
N TYR A 142 16.16 -4.89 -0.30
CA TYR A 142 14.83 -5.25 0.21
C TYR A 142 14.24 -6.50 -0.44
N ASP A 143 14.69 -6.89 -1.66
CA ASP A 143 14.20 -8.08 -2.37
C ASP A 143 14.15 -9.36 -1.51
N PRO A 144 15.14 -9.66 -0.63
CA PRO A 144 15.10 -10.89 0.19
C PRO A 144 14.05 -10.87 1.31
N ILE A 145 13.40 -9.73 1.58
CA ILE A 145 12.47 -9.57 2.71
C ILE A 145 11.10 -9.03 2.32
N ILE A 146 10.93 -8.55 1.09
CA ILE A 146 9.70 -7.86 0.64
C ILE A 146 8.46 -8.75 0.71
N GLN A 147 8.63 -10.07 0.59
CA GLN A 147 7.57 -11.07 0.67
C GLN A 147 7.26 -11.52 2.11
N ARG A 148 7.88 -10.91 3.12
CA ARG A 148 7.59 -11.21 4.53
C ARG A 148 6.33 -10.46 4.97
N SER A 149 5.36 -11.20 5.51
CA SER A 149 4.14 -10.62 6.09
C SER A 149 4.42 -9.69 7.28
N LEU A 150 3.72 -8.56 7.31
CA LEU A 150 3.62 -7.60 8.41
C LEU A 150 2.30 -7.73 9.18
N LEU A 151 1.47 -8.74 8.91
CA LEU A 151 0.16 -8.91 9.55
C LEU A 151 0.22 -8.82 11.08
N SER A 152 1.23 -9.46 11.68
CA SER A 152 1.45 -9.43 13.14
C SER A 152 1.78 -8.04 13.68
N VAL A 153 2.43 -7.19 12.88
CA VAL A 153 2.75 -5.80 13.23
C VAL A 153 1.48 -4.97 13.26
N TYR A 154 0.62 -5.08 12.25
CA TYR A 154 -0.67 -4.38 12.23
C TYR A 154 -1.58 -4.82 13.37
N ASN A 155 -1.64 -6.12 13.66
CA ASN A 155 -2.38 -6.65 14.82
C ASN A 155 -1.91 -6.01 16.13
N GLN A 156 -0.59 -5.88 16.32
CA GLN A 156 -0.04 -5.25 17.52
C GLN A 156 -0.32 -3.75 17.60
N LEU A 157 -0.31 -3.03 16.49
CA LEU A 157 -0.61 -1.60 16.44
C LEU A 157 -2.08 -1.34 16.81
N LEU A 158 -3.01 -2.10 16.22
CA LEU A 158 -4.45 -1.99 16.54
C LEU A 158 -4.75 -2.40 17.98
N LYS A 159 -4.11 -3.46 18.51
CA LYS A 159 -4.20 -3.83 19.95
C LYS A 159 -3.67 -2.77 20.91
N LYS A 160 -2.80 -1.87 20.42
CA LYS A 160 -2.31 -0.71 21.19
C LYS A 160 -3.19 0.52 20.98
N HIS A 161 -4.37 0.35 20.38
CA HIS A 161 -5.32 1.40 20.02
C HIS A 161 -4.67 2.53 19.19
N LEU A 162 -3.65 2.20 18.37
CA LEU A 162 -3.10 3.16 17.42
C LEU A 162 -4.02 3.20 16.19
N PRO A 163 -4.69 4.33 15.89
CA PRO A 163 -5.56 4.45 14.74
C PRO A 163 -4.81 4.26 13.42
N ILE A 164 -5.43 3.56 12.48
CA ILE A 164 -4.89 3.34 11.13
C ILE A 164 -5.93 3.77 10.11
N LEU A 165 -5.54 4.66 9.20
CA LEU A 165 -6.30 5.10 8.04
C LEU A 165 -5.62 4.56 6.78
N ILE A 166 -6.35 3.77 5.98
CA ILE A 166 -5.89 3.21 4.72
C ILE A 166 -6.68 3.82 3.58
N PHE A 167 -5.98 4.27 2.53
CA PHE A 167 -6.55 4.65 1.25
C PHE A 167 -6.20 3.61 0.19
N SER A 168 -7.16 3.24 -0.65
CA SER A 168 -6.94 2.40 -1.83
C SER A 168 -7.66 3.01 -3.03
N GLY A 169 -6.94 3.24 -4.11
CA GLY A 169 -7.56 3.64 -5.38
C GLY A 169 -8.26 2.46 -6.04
N LEU A 170 -9.47 2.66 -6.55
CA LEU A 170 -10.21 1.59 -7.25
C LEU A 170 -9.58 1.19 -8.58
N ASN A 171 -8.74 2.05 -9.18
CA ASN A 171 -8.04 1.79 -10.44
C ASN A 171 -6.62 1.24 -10.22
N ASP A 172 -6.21 0.98 -8.98
CA ASP A 172 -4.91 0.40 -8.66
C ASP A 172 -4.93 -1.11 -8.96
N ALA A 173 -4.25 -1.52 -10.03
CA ALA A 173 -4.14 -2.92 -10.47
C ALA A 173 -2.82 -3.58 -10.07
N LYS A 174 -2.05 -2.93 -9.18
CA LYS A 174 -0.86 -3.53 -8.59
C LYS A 174 -1.23 -4.62 -7.59
N ASP A 175 -0.19 -5.25 -7.07
CA ASP A 175 -0.19 -6.14 -5.90
C ASP A 175 -0.79 -5.51 -4.61
N THR A 176 -1.18 -4.24 -4.65
CA THR A 176 -1.83 -3.49 -3.56
C THR A 176 -3.25 -3.03 -3.90
N ASN A 177 -3.87 -3.64 -4.91
CA ASN A 177 -5.25 -3.39 -5.31
C ASN A 177 -6.25 -3.51 -4.14
N TYR A 178 -7.39 -2.83 -4.26
CA TYR A 178 -8.36 -2.72 -3.17
C TYR A 178 -8.95 -4.07 -2.71
N LEU A 179 -9.04 -5.08 -3.59
CA LEU A 179 -9.50 -6.42 -3.21
C LEU A 179 -8.46 -7.12 -2.32
N GLY A 180 -7.18 -6.99 -2.67
CA GLY A 180 -6.07 -7.48 -1.86
C GLY A 180 -6.02 -6.81 -0.48
N ILE A 181 -6.25 -5.49 -0.43
CA ILE A 181 -6.36 -4.75 0.83
C ILE A 181 -7.55 -5.23 1.67
N GLU A 182 -8.70 -5.51 1.06
CA GLU A 182 -9.85 -6.09 1.76
C GLU A 182 -9.50 -7.44 2.40
N LYS A 183 -8.85 -8.34 1.65
CA LYS A 183 -8.38 -9.64 2.18
C LYS A 183 -7.38 -9.48 3.32
N PHE A 184 -6.43 -8.55 3.17
CA PHE A 184 -5.48 -8.21 4.22
C PHE A 184 -6.19 -7.73 5.49
N ILE A 185 -7.14 -6.79 5.38
CA ILE A 185 -7.92 -6.30 6.51
C ILE A 185 -8.74 -7.42 7.16
N GLN A 186 -9.36 -8.29 6.35
CA GLN A 186 -10.09 -9.45 6.85
C GLN A 186 -9.19 -10.46 7.59
N ALA A 187 -7.89 -10.54 7.25
CA ALA A 187 -6.95 -11.42 7.93
C ALA A 187 -6.41 -10.86 9.25
N LEU A 188 -6.55 -9.55 9.50
CA LEU A 188 -6.13 -8.93 10.76
C LEU A 188 -6.86 -9.53 11.96
N LYS A 189 -6.20 -9.52 13.13
CA LYS A 189 -6.69 -10.05 14.40
C LYS A 189 -6.39 -9.05 15.51
N TRP A 190 -7.44 -8.37 15.99
CA TRP A 190 -7.41 -7.48 17.14
C TRP A 190 -8.78 -7.45 17.82
N ASP A 191 -8.85 -6.90 19.02
CA ASP A 191 -9.98 -7.09 19.92
C ASP A 191 -11.26 -6.40 19.40
N GLU A 192 -11.12 -5.27 18.72
CA GLU A 192 -12.25 -4.50 18.18
C GLU A 192 -12.58 -4.84 16.71
N LYS A 193 -12.10 -5.99 16.19
CA LYS A 193 -12.36 -6.40 14.80
C LYS A 193 -13.84 -6.50 14.47
N SER A 194 -14.67 -6.98 15.42
CA SER A 194 -16.12 -7.08 15.23
C SER A 194 -16.76 -5.72 14.94
N SER A 195 -16.27 -4.65 15.60
CA SER A 195 -16.71 -3.27 15.34
C SER A 195 -16.44 -2.88 13.89
N TYR A 196 -15.24 -3.17 13.37
CA TYR A 196 -14.94 -2.95 11.96
C TYR A 196 -15.83 -3.80 11.04
N LEU A 197 -15.97 -5.10 11.28
CA LEU A 197 -16.75 -5.98 10.40
C LEU A 197 -18.22 -5.53 10.30
N ASN A 198 -18.83 -5.15 11.42
CA ASN A 198 -20.22 -4.71 11.51
C ASN A 198 -20.43 -3.26 11.04
N ALA A 199 -19.36 -2.48 10.86
CA ALA A 199 -19.47 -1.11 10.37
C ALA A 199 -20.01 -1.07 8.93
N LYS A 200 -20.97 -0.16 8.68
CA LYS A 200 -21.50 0.12 7.35
C LYS A 200 -20.49 0.94 6.55
N ARG A 201 -20.36 0.62 5.26
CA ARG A 201 -19.69 1.51 4.29
C ARG A 201 -20.55 2.77 4.13
N LYS A 202 -19.91 3.93 4.15
CA LYS A 202 -20.54 5.24 3.95
C LYS A 202 -19.93 5.92 2.73
N ASN A 203 -20.77 6.55 1.90
CA ASN A 203 -20.30 7.41 0.83
C ASN A 203 -19.63 8.66 1.45
N CYS A 204 -18.39 8.95 1.05
CA CYS A 204 -17.62 10.11 1.52
C CYS A 204 -17.38 11.15 0.41
N GLY A 205 -18.19 11.11 -0.66
CA GLY A 205 -18.14 12.00 -1.83
C GLY A 205 -17.08 11.60 -2.86
N ILE A 206 -15.88 11.25 -2.40
CA ILE A 206 -14.76 10.82 -3.26
C ILE A 206 -14.58 9.29 -3.32
N GLY A 207 -15.47 8.55 -2.66
CA GLY A 207 -15.32 7.12 -2.45
C GLY A 207 -16.24 6.57 -1.37
N TYR A 208 -15.85 5.42 -0.82
CA TYR A 208 -16.50 4.81 0.33
C TYR A 208 -15.53 4.70 1.50
N SER A 209 -15.98 5.12 2.69
CA SER A 209 -15.27 4.90 3.95
C SER A 209 -15.95 3.82 4.77
N LYS A 210 -15.17 2.94 5.38
CA LYS A 210 -15.59 1.99 6.41
C LYS A 210 -14.68 2.13 7.61
N MET A 211 -15.24 2.47 8.76
CA MET A 211 -14.51 2.72 10.00
C MET A 211 -15.08 1.92 11.16
N GLY A 212 -14.21 1.29 11.93
CA GLY A 212 -14.56 0.63 13.18
C GLY A 212 -13.31 0.02 13.83
N GLY A 213 -13.34 -0.09 15.15
CA GLY A 213 -12.26 -0.71 15.91
C GLY A 213 -10.86 -0.08 15.73
N GLY A 214 -10.78 1.25 15.58
CA GLY A 214 -9.52 1.96 15.32
C GLY A 214 -8.97 1.87 13.90
N LEU A 215 -9.65 1.19 12.97
CA LEU A 215 -9.29 1.12 11.56
C LEU A 215 -10.33 1.86 10.70
N GLU A 216 -9.85 2.77 9.85
CA GLU A 216 -10.62 3.35 8.75
C GLU A 216 -10.01 2.92 7.41
N TRP A 217 -10.85 2.45 6.49
CA TRP A 217 -10.44 2.15 5.12
C TRP A 217 -11.32 2.90 4.14
N VAL A 218 -10.68 3.65 3.24
CA VAL A 218 -11.31 4.46 2.22
C VAL A 218 -10.93 3.95 0.83
N THR A 219 -11.91 3.45 0.10
CA THR A 219 -11.76 3.14 -1.34
C THR A 219 -12.12 4.38 -2.15
N VAL A 220 -11.21 4.86 -3.00
CA VAL A 220 -11.30 6.16 -3.68
C VAL A 220 -11.63 5.97 -5.16
N PHE A 221 -12.68 6.66 -5.62
CA PHE A 221 -13.11 6.63 -7.02
C PHE A 221 -12.08 7.29 -7.94
N ASN A 222 -11.93 6.74 -9.14
CA ASN A 222 -11.08 7.27 -10.22
C ASN A 222 -9.61 7.49 -9.82
N ALA A 223 -9.15 6.84 -8.75
CA ALA A 223 -7.78 6.92 -8.27
C ALA A 223 -7.10 5.57 -8.41
N GLY A 224 -5.80 5.59 -8.69
CA GLY A 224 -4.92 4.42 -8.70
C GLY A 224 -4.04 4.33 -7.46
N HIS A 225 -2.83 3.79 -7.63
CA HIS A 225 -1.83 3.56 -6.60
C HIS A 225 -1.40 4.84 -5.89
N MET A 226 -1.21 5.92 -6.66
CA MET A 226 -0.86 7.24 -6.13
C MET A 226 -2.13 8.04 -5.83
N VAL A 227 -2.95 7.55 -4.89
CA VAL A 227 -4.26 8.16 -4.54
C VAL A 227 -4.23 9.69 -4.37
N PRO A 228 -3.27 10.31 -3.64
CA PRO A 228 -3.24 11.77 -3.50
C PRO A 228 -3.02 12.52 -4.81
N GLN A 229 -2.33 11.89 -5.77
CA GLN A 229 -2.06 12.47 -7.08
C GLN A 229 -3.32 12.46 -7.96
N ASP A 230 -4.07 11.35 -7.94
CA ASP A 230 -5.29 11.22 -8.73
C ASP A 230 -6.51 11.91 -8.07
N GLN A 231 -6.54 11.96 -6.73
CA GLN A 231 -7.63 12.57 -5.96
C GLN A 231 -7.11 13.40 -4.77
N PRO A 232 -6.71 14.66 -4.99
CA PRO A 232 -6.13 15.50 -3.93
C PRO A 232 -7.11 15.84 -2.79
N LYS A 233 -8.42 15.66 -2.99
CA LYS A 233 -9.44 15.88 -1.95
C LYS A 233 -9.36 14.91 -0.77
N ILE A 234 -8.56 13.84 -0.85
CA ILE A 234 -8.28 12.99 0.32
C ILE A 234 -7.69 13.79 1.49
N SER A 235 -7.06 14.93 1.22
CA SER A 235 -6.51 15.84 2.23
C SER A 235 -7.54 16.25 3.29
N GLY A 236 -8.81 16.42 2.92
CA GLY A 236 -9.88 16.71 3.88
C GLY A 236 -10.21 15.54 4.82
N ILE A 237 -10.03 14.30 4.38
CA ILE A 237 -10.17 13.11 5.25
C ILE A 237 -8.95 13.01 6.18
N VAL A 238 -7.75 13.24 5.67
CA VAL A 238 -6.52 13.27 6.48
C VAL A 238 -6.62 14.36 7.56
N GLN A 239 -7.11 15.55 7.23
CA GLN A 239 -7.29 16.63 8.19
C GLN A 239 -8.24 16.21 9.33
N LYS A 240 -9.38 15.58 9.01
CA LYS A 240 -10.32 15.05 10.01
C LYS A 240 -9.67 13.97 10.88
N PHE A 241 -8.87 13.07 10.28
CA PHE A 241 -8.15 12.03 11.02
C PHE A 241 -7.10 12.60 11.99
N THR A 242 -6.53 13.77 11.69
CA THR A 242 -5.55 14.43 12.57
C THR A 242 -6.19 15.26 13.69
N GLN A 243 -7.51 15.49 13.64
CA GLN A 243 -8.20 16.20 14.71
C GLN A 243 -8.40 15.28 15.91
N PRO A 244 -8.32 15.80 17.15
CA PRO A 244 -8.72 15.04 18.33
C PRO A 244 -10.17 14.57 18.14
N ILE A 245 -10.43 13.29 18.40
CA ILE A 245 -11.80 12.79 18.48
C ILE A 245 -12.43 13.47 19.70
N VAL A 246 -13.27 14.48 19.47
CA VAL A 246 -14.10 15.08 20.52
C VAL A 246 -15.21 14.08 20.79
N PHE A 247 -15.15 13.42 21.95
CA PHE A 247 -16.22 12.57 22.48
C PHE A 247 -17.25 13.44 23.20
#